data_AF-A0A3D0QI76-F1
#
_entry.id   AF-A0A3D0QI76-F1
#
_cell.length_a   1.000
_cell.length_b   1.000
_cell.length_c   1.000
_cell.angle_alpha   90.00
_cell.angle_beta   90.00
_cell.angle_gamma   90.00
#
_symmetry.space_group_name_H-M   'P 1'
#
loop_
_entity.id
_entity.type
_entity.pdbx_description
1 polymer ?
#
loop_
_entity_poly.entity_id
_entity_poly.type
_entity_poly.pdbx_seq_one_letter_code
_entity_poly.pdbx_strand_id
1 'polypeptide(L)'
;MSKKRRTHNHSPESPLHRWLADPPGWLAPALIIVIGAVAYSNTFQSSFHFDDETSIVNNPAIRNLGDLKAVFGYSETRFVTYLTFALNYRFGGLEVFGYHLFNILVHIAASVMVWLLVRQVSRTPALRESAFTKSTQFISLLAALLFVVHPIQSQAVTYLTQRTASLAALFYISSVYLYGSARLSQLSG
;
A
#
# COMPACT_ATOMS: atom_id res chain seq x y z
N MET A 1 -32.83 1.88 58.96
CA MET A 1 -32.32 1.10 57.81
C MET A 1 -31.49 2.01 56.92
N SER A 2 -30.15 1.96 57.02
CA SER A 2 -29.23 2.76 56.19
C SER A 2 -28.69 1.89 55.04
N LYS A 3 -29.06 2.22 53.80
CA LYS A 3 -28.54 1.55 52.59
C LYS A 3 -27.09 2.00 52.36
N LYS A 4 -26.14 1.14 52.74
CA LYS A 4 -24.72 1.30 52.42
C LYS A 4 -24.56 1.20 50.89
N ARG A 5 -24.34 2.33 50.21
CA ARG A 5 -23.96 2.38 48.79
C ARG A 5 -22.64 1.62 48.63
N ARG A 6 -22.68 0.46 47.98
CA ARG A 6 -21.47 -0.21 47.47
C ARG A 6 -20.90 0.66 46.35
N THR A 7 -19.80 1.36 46.64
CA THR A 7 -18.96 1.96 45.61
C THR A 7 -18.25 0.82 44.90
N HIS A 8 -18.70 0.49 43.68
CA HIS A 8 -17.95 -0.42 42.81
C HIS A 8 -16.61 0.26 42.50
N ASN A 9 -15.55 -0.27 43.11
CA ASN A 9 -14.19 0.12 42.84
C ASN A 9 -13.82 -0.46 41.46
N HIS A 10 -13.93 0.35 40.41
CA HIS A 10 -13.35 0.00 39.11
C HIS A 10 -11.83 0.06 39.27
N SER A 11 -11.20 -1.11 39.44
CA SER A 11 -9.76 -1.26 39.28
C SER A 11 -9.38 -0.69 37.90
N PRO A 12 -8.36 0.18 37.81
CA PRO A 12 -7.92 0.72 36.53
C PRO A 12 -7.54 -0.44 35.63
N GLU A 13 -8.21 -0.54 34.48
CA GLU A 13 -7.89 -1.58 33.51
C GLU A 13 -6.43 -1.47 33.12
N SER A 14 -5.74 -2.61 33.06
CA SER A 14 -4.32 -2.64 32.72
C SER A 14 -4.08 -1.90 31.40
N PRO A 15 -2.98 -1.15 31.25
CA PRO A 15 -2.68 -0.44 30.01
C PRO A 15 -2.82 -1.35 28.79
N LEU A 16 -2.36 -2.60 28.88
CA LEU A 16 -2.46 -3.60 27.82
C LEU A 16 -3.90 -3.84 27.32
N HIS A 17 -4.90 -3.85 28.21
CA HIS A 17 -6.30 -4.04 27.82
C HIS A 17 -6.84 -2.85 27.00
N ARG A 18 -6.47 -1.62 27.38
CA ARG A 18 -6.81 -0.41 26.63
C ARG A 18 -6.21 -0.39 25.21
N TRP A 19 -4.96 -0.83 25.08
CA TRP A 19 -4.27 -0.88 23.79
C TRP A 19 -4.85 -1.93 22.83
N LEU A 20 -5.40 -3.03 23.38
CA LEU A 20 -6.10 -4.04 22.59
C LEU A 20 -7.51 -3.60 22.19
N ALA A 21 -8.19 -2.83 23.05
CA ALA A 21 -9.53 -2.31 22.77
C ALA A 21 -9.52 -1.17 21.73
N ASP A 22 -8.58 -0.23 21.83
CA ASP A 22 -8.44 0.92 20.93
C ASP A 22 -6.98 1.10 20.49
N PRO A 23 -6.51 0.34 19.48
CA PRO A 23 -5.15 0.46 19.00
C PRO A 23 -4.89 1.86 18.42
N PRO A 24 -3.68 2.41 18.60
CA PRO A 24 -3.37 3.72 18.05
C PRO A 24 -3.42 3.70 16.53
N GLY A 25 -3.85 4.82 15.93
CA GLY A 25 -4.10 4.92 14.49
C GLY A 25 -2.90 4.63 13.58
N TRP A 26 -1.67 4.65 14.10
CA TRP A 26 -0.45 4.31 13.38
C TRP A 26 -0.13 2.81 13.36
N LEU A 27 -0.77 2.00 14.22
CA LEU A 27 -0.45 0.57 14.33
C LEU A 27 -0.79 -0.19 13.05
N ALA A 28 -1.96 0.07 12.47
CA ALA A 28 -2.39 -0.59 11.24
C ALA A 28 -1.41 -0.35 10.06
N PRO A 29 -1.06 0.90 9.68
CA PRO A 29 -0.09 1.13 8.62
C PRO A 29 1.30 0.60 8.99
N ALA A 30 1.73 0.67 10.25
CA ALA A 30 3.02 0.10 10.67
C ALA A 30 3.08 -1.43 10.46
N LEU A 31 2.02 -2.15 10.82
CA LEU A 31 1.93 -3.60 10.59
C LEU A 31 1.97 -3.94 9.10
N ILE A 32 1.23 -3.20 8.26
CA ILE A 32 1.25 -3.39 6.80
C ILE A 32 2.67 -3.20 6.25
N ILE A 33 3.36 -2.14 6.67
CA ILE A 33 4.73 -1.83 6.26
C ILE A 33 5.69 -2.94 6.67
N VAL A 34 5.68 -3.34 7.94
CA VAL A 34 6.62 -4.34 8.48
C VAL A 34 6.37 -5.70 7.84
N ILE A 35 5.11 -6.15 7.78
CA ILE A 35 4.77 -7.46 7.20
C ILE A 35 5.08 -7.48 5.70
N GLY A 36 4.75 -6.42 4.97
CA GLY A 36 5.10 -6.30 3.55
C GLY A 36 6.61 -6.33 3.31
N ALA A 37 7.39 -5.57 4.08
CA ALA A 37 8.85 -5.57 3.97
C ALA A 37 9.45 -6.95 4.28
N VAL A 38 8.96 -7.64 5.30
CA VAL A 38 9.43 -8.99 5.65
C VAL A 38 9.07 -10.00 4.56
N ALA A 39 7.84 -9.97 4.05
CA ALA A 39 7.34 -10.91 3.05
C ALA A 39 8.15 -10.90 1.74
N TYR A 40 8.69 -9.74 1.36
CA TYR A 40 9.50 -9.57 0.14
C TYR A 40 10.98 -9.30 0.41
N SER A 41 11.44 -9.47 1.65
CA SER A 41 12.84 -9.18 2.03
C SER A 41 13.86 -10.05 1.29
N ASN A 42 13.47 -11.24 0.83
CA ASN A 42 14.34 -12.15 0.09
C ASN A 42 14.54 -11.76 -1.37
N THR A 43 13.89 -10.70 -1.87
CA THR A 43 13.89 -10.35 -3.30
C THR A 43 15.01 -9.39 -3.67
N PHE A 44 15.65 -8.75 -2.69
CA PHE A 44 16.66 -7.70 -2.92
C PHE A 44 17.88 -8.14 -3.75
N GLN A 45 18.12 -9.44 -3.88
CA GLN A 45 19.21 -10.03 -4.66
C GLN A 45 18.73 -10.78 -5.90
N SER A 46 17.42 -10.80 -6.16
CA SER A 46 16.87 -11.47 -7.34
C SER A 46 17.27 -10.72 -8.61
N SER A 47 17.81 -11.46 -9.58
CA SER A 47 18.27 -10.92 -10.87
C SER A 47 17.12 -10.39 -11.74
N PHE A 48 17.48 -9.69 -12.81
CA PHE A 48 16.57 -9.36 -13.91
C PHE A 48 16.09 -10.64 -14.61
N HIS A 49 14.81 -10.71 -14.95
CA HIS A 49 14.22 -11.86 -15.65
C HIS A 49 13.24 -11.41 -16.74
N PHE A 50 13.03 -12.25 -17.75
CA PHE A 50 12.02 -12.04 -18.80
C PHE A 50 12.13 -10.66 -19.47
N ASP A 51 11.06 -9.86 -19.47
CA ASP A 51 11.01 -8.54 -20.10
C ASP A 51 11.85 -7.49 -19.34
N ASP A 52 12.45 -7.80 -18.19
CA ASP A 52 13.44 -6.93 -17.56
C ASP A 52 14.65 -6.71 -18.48
N GLU A 53 15.00 -7.74 -19.26
CA GLU A 53 16.11 -7.66 -20.22
C GLU A 53 15.86 -6.56 -21.25
N THR A 54 14.65 -6.48 -21.80
CA THR A 54 14.30 -5.51 -22.84
C THR A 54 13.88 -4.17 -22.25
N SER A 55 13.19 -4.17 -21.11
CA SER A 55 12.60 -2.98 -20.48
C SER A 55 13.63 -2.20 -19.65
N ILE A 56 14.63 -2.89 -19.09
CA ILE A 56 15.62 -2.32 -18.18
C ILE A 56 17.03 -2.54 -18.73
N VAL A 57 17.51 -3.78 -18.81
CA VAL A 57 18.95 -4.13 -19.01
C VAL A 57 19.49 -3.68 -20.36
N ASN A 58 18.71 -3.79 -21.42
CA ASN A 58 19.11 -3.43 -22.79
C ASN A 58 18.35 -2.21 -23.31
N ASN A 59 17.65 -1.47 -22.44
CA ASN A 59 16.87 -0.31 -22.83
C ASN A 59 17.72 0.97 -22.86
N PRO A 60 18.04 1.54 -24.04
CA PRO A 60 18.80 2.79 -24.13
C PRO A 60 17.98 4.02 -23.68
N ALA A 61 16.63 3.96 -23.77
CA ALA A 61 15.77 5.11 -23.47
C ALA A 61 15.85 5.54 -22.00
N ILE A 62 16.09 4.60 -21.08
CA ILE A 62 16.18 4.90 -19.64
C ILE A 62 17.57 5.36 -19.19
N ARG A 63 18.57 5.38 -20.10
CA ARG A 63 19.97 5.66 -19.75
C ARG A 63 20.28 7.13 -19.56
N ASN A 64 19.52 8.00 -20.22
CA ASN A 64 19.67 9.44 -20.13
C ASN A 64 18.35 10.09 -19.70
N LEU A 65 18.23 10.40 -18.40
CA LEU A 65 17.06 11.10 -17.85
C LEU A 65 16.86 12.50 -18.44
N GLY A 66 17.89 13.11 -19.04
CA GLY A 66 17.78 14.38 -19.75
C GLY A 66 17.01 14.29 -21.06
N ASP A 67 16.88 13.09 -21.65
CA ASP A 67 16.09 12.85 -22.86
C ASP A 67 14.72 12.26 -22.48
N LEU A 68 13.86 13.10 -21.89
CA LEU A 68 12.50 12.71 -21.50
C LEU A 68 11.65 12.27 -22.70
N LYS A 69 11.97 12.74 -23.91
CA LYS A 69 11.27 12.33 -25.13
C LYS A 69 11.55 10.85 -25.42
N ALA A 70 12.79 10.40 -25.29
CA ALA A 70 13.11 8.97 -25.41
C ALA A 70 12.44 8.15 -24.30
N VAL A 71 12.49 8.61 -23.04
CA VAL A 71 11.88 7.90 -21.90
C VAL A 71 10.37 7.72 -22.09
N PHE A 72 9.65 8.79 -22.45
CA PHE A 72 8.19 8.74 -22.59
C PHE A 72 7.77 8.08 -23.91
N GLY A 73 8.58 8.22 -24.96
CA GLY A 73 8.34 7.63 -26.28
C GLY A 73 8.58 6.13 -26.34
N TYR A 74 9.34 5.54 -25.41
CA TYR A 74 9.56 4.08 -25.39
C TYR A 74 8.25 3.30 -25.19
N SER A 75 7.34 3.82 -24.37
CA SER A 75 5.99 3.27 -24.22
C SER A 75 5.03 4.35 -23.74
N GLU A 76 4.26 4.89 -24.67
CA GLU A 76 3.36 6.03 -24.41
C GLU A 76 2.31 5.73 -23.33
N THR A 77 1.87 4.47 -23.21
CA THR A 77 0.88 4.05 -22.21
C THR A 77 1.50 3.72 -20.85
N ARG A 78 2.83 3.66 -20.74
CA ARG A 78 3.57 3.25 -19.53
C ARG A 78 4.68 4.25 -19.16
N PHE A 79 4.59 5.49 -19.63
CA PHE A 79 5.63 6.51 -19.46
C PHE A 79 6.06 6.72 -17.99
N VAL A 80 5.12 6.63 -17.03
CA VAL A 80 5.45 6.70 -15.59
C VAL A 80 6.37 5.55 -15.16
N THR A 81 6.12 4.34 -15.66
CA THR A 81 6.98 3.19 -15.33
C THR A 81 8.38 3.42 -15.86
N TYR A 82 8.54 3.80 -17.12
CA TYR A 82 9.86 4.05 -17.71
C TYR A 82 10.57 5.25 -17.09
N LEU A 83 9.83 6.27 -16.65
CA LEU A 83 10.39 7.35 -15.83
C LEU A 83 10.97 6.82 -14.52
N THR A 84 10.25 5.94 -13.81
CA THR A 84 10.78 5.33 -12.58
C THR A 84 11.98 4.43 -12.84
N PHE A 85 12.05 3.74 -13.98
CA PHE A 85 13.24 2.96 -14.36
C PHE A 85 14.44 3.86 -14.70
N ALA A 86 14.22 4.96 -15.42
CA ALA A 86 15.27 5.94 -15.71
C ALA A 86 15.80 6.60 -14.43
N LEU A 87 14.92 6.92 -13.48
CA LEU A 87 15.31 7.39 -12.15
C LEU A 87 16.09 6.34 -11.38
N ASN A 88 15.64 5.08 -11.34
CA ASN A 88 16.40 4.00 -10.69
C ASN A 88 17.79 3.85 -11.32
N TYR A 89 17.86 3.82 -12.65
CA TYR A 89 19.12 3.68 -13.37
C TYR A 89 20.07 4.85 -13.08
N ARG A 90 19.56 6.07 -12.99
CA ARG A 90 20.37 7.26 -12.67
C ARG A 90 21.06 7.16 -11.32
N PHE A 91 20.41 6.57 -10.31
CA PHE A 91 20.94 6.48 -8.95
C PHE A 91 21.70 5.18 -8.64
N GLY A 92 21.35 4.07 -9.32
CA GLY A 92 21.88 2.74 -9.00
C GLY A 92 22.32 1.90 -10.19
N GLY A 93 22.29 2.43 -11.42
CA GLY A 93 22.66 1.67 -12.61
C GLY A 93 21.82 0.39 -12.74
N LEU A 94 22.49 -0.76 -12.88
CA LEU A 94 21.84 -2.08 -12.94
C LEU A 94 21.86 -2.83 -11.61
N GLU A 95 22.11 -2.15 -10.48
CA GLU A 95 22.02 -2.76 -9.16
C GLU A 95 20.57 -3.09 -8.80
N VAL A 96 20.23 -4.39 -8.76
CA VAL A 96 18.86 -4.90 -8.57
C VAL A 96 18.20 -4.43 -7.27
N PHE A 97 19.00 -4.18 -6.22
CA PHE A 97 18.51 -3.75 -4.91
C PHE A 97 17.56 -2.55 -5.02
N GLY A 98 17.96 -1.50 -5.75
CA GLY A 98 17.19 -0.26 -5.87
C GLY A 98 15.88 -0.45 -6.61
N TYR A 99 15.82 -1.42 -7.52
CA TYR A 99 14.62 -1.76 -8.28
C TYR A 99 13.61 -2.52 -7.42
N HIS A 100 14.07 -3.51 -6.66
CA HIS A 100 13.24 -4.28 -5.72
C HIS A 100 12.72 -3.40 -4.59
N LEU A 101 13.58 -2.56 -4.01
CA LEU A 101 13.16 -1.60 -2.98
C LEU A 101 12.02 -0.72 -3.47
N PHE A 102 12.13 -0.17 -4.68
CA PHE A 102 11.07 0.66 -5.24
C PHE A 102 9.76 -0.13 -5.43
N ASN A 103 9.82 -1.34 -5.97
CA ASN A 103 8.63 -2.18 -6.16
C ASN A 103 7.94 -2.50 -4.82
N ILE A 104 8.71 -2.88 -3.80
CA ILE A 104 8.20 -3.14 -2.46
C ILE A 104 7.52 -1.90 -1.88
N LEU A 105 8.14 -0.71 -2.01
CA LEU A 105 7.55 0.54 -1.54
C LEU A 105 6.23 0.87 -2.23
N VAL A 106 6.14 0.68 -3.55
CA VAL A 106 4.90 0.88 -4.32
C VAL A 106 3.81 -0.09 -3.85
N HIS A 107 4.15 -1.37 -3.64
CA HIS A 107 3.20 -2.38 -3.18
C HIS A 107 2.71 -2.12 -1.75
N ILE A 108 3.60 -1.72 -0.85
CA ILE A 108 3.24 -1.30 0.51
C ILE A 108 2.32 -0.07 0.46
N ALA A 109 2.63 0.92 -0.37
CA ALA A 109 1.77 2.08 -0.56
C ALA A 109 0.38 1.67 -1.08
N ALA A 110 0.31 0.77 -2.06
CA ALA A 110 -0.96 0.24 -2.57
C ALA A 110 -1.75 -0.49 -1.47
N SER A 111 -1.06 -1.26 -0.62
CA SER A 111 -1.67 -1.98 0.51
C SER A 111 -2.23 -1.03 1.58
N VAL A 112 -1.52 0.06 1.88
CA VAL A 112 -2.02 1.14 2.75
C VAL A 112 -3.24 1.81 2.12
N MET A 113 -3.24 2.00 0.79
CA MET A 113 -4.41 2.54 0.09
C MET A 113 -5.61 1.58 0.12
N VAL A 114 -5.41 0.26 0.07
CA VAL A 114 -6.47 -0.72 0.29
C VAL A 114 -7.06 -0.57 1.70
N TRP A 115 -6.22 -0.47 2.72
CA TRP A 115 -6.69 -0.22 4.10
C TRP A 115 -7.54 1.06 4.19
N LEU A 116 -7.07 2.17 3.61
CA LEU A 116 -7.80 3.43 3.59
C LEU A 116 -9.13 3.33 2.83
N LEU A 117 -9.15 2.66 1.68
CA LEU A 117 -10.34 2.48 0.87
C LEU A 117 -11.40 1.65 1.60
N VAL A 118 -11.02 0.52 2.21
CA VAL A 118 -11.97 -0.32 2.98
C VAL A 118 -12.54 0.44 4.18
N ARG A 119 -11.73 1.26 4.87
CA ARG A 119 -12.21 2.15 5.93
C ARG A 119 -13.15 3.23 5.41
N GLN A 120 -12.93 3.74 4.21
CA GLN A 120 -13.81 4.73 3.61
C GLN A 120 -15.17 4.13 3.23
N VAL A 121 -15.18 2.89 2.74
CA VAL A 121 -16.42 2.17 2.40
C VAL A 121 -17.36 2.08 3.62
N SER A 122 -16.83 1.91 4.83
CA SER A 122 -17.64 1.89 6.08
C SER A 122 -18.36 3.22 6.36
N ARG A 123 -17.88 4.32 5.78
CA ARG A 123 -18.44 5.67 5.97
C ARG A 123 -19.48 6.04 4.93
N THR A 124 -19.66 5.20 3.90
CA THR A 124 -20.66 5.44 2.86
C THR A 124 -22.08 5.36 3.43
N PRO A 125 -23.06 6.13 2.89
CA PRO A 125 -24.43 6.08 3.38
C PRO A 125 -25.04 4.67 3.39
N ALA A 126 -24.67 3.85 2.41
CA ALA A 126 -25.15 2.46 2.30
C ALA A 126 -24.69 1.56 3.46
N LEU A 127 -23.54 1.85 4.08
CA LEU A 127 -22.93 0.97 5.08
C LEU A 127 -22.71 1.62 6.45
N ARG A 128 -22.93 2.92 6.60
CA ARG A 128 -22.63 3.68 7.83
C ARG A 128 -23.27 3.08 9.09
N GLU A 129 -24.47 2.54 8.98
CA GLU A 129 -25.22 1.92 10.09
C GLU A 129 -25.18 0.38 10.10
N SER A 130 -24.41 -0.22 9.20
CA SER A 130 -24.32 -1.68 9.09
C SER A 130 -23.43 -2.30 10.18
N ALA A 131 -23.56 -3.62 10.39
CA ALA A 131 -22.69 -4.36 11.29
C ALA A 131 -21.20 -4.27 10.92
N PHE A 132 -20.88 -4.01 9.64
CA PHE A 132 -19.52 -3.80 9.16
C PHE A 132 -18.82 -2.66 9.92
N THR A 133 -19.54 -1.59 10.26
CA THR A 133 -18.97 -0.41 10.92
C THR A 133 -18.33 -0.75 12.26
N LYS A 134 -18.92 -1.70 13.00
CA LYS A 134 -18.42 -2.17 14.30
C LYS A 134 -17.05 -2.85 14.23
N SER A 135 -16.74 -3.45 13.08
CA SER A 135 -15.49 -4.20 12.85
C SER A 135 -14.60 -3.57 11.79
N THR A 136 -14.83 -2.30 11.43
CA THR A 136 -14.13 -1.59 10.34
C THR A 136 -12.62 -1.70 10.46
N GLN A 137 -12.07 -1.49 11.67
CA GLN A 137 -10.62 -1.53 11.90
C GLN A 137 -10.05 -2.92 11.60
N PHE A 138 -10.68 -3.97 12.13
CA PHE A 138 -10.26 -5.34 11.90
C PHE A 138 -10.38 -5.72 10.41
N ILE A 139 -11.53 -5.46 9.79
CA ILE A 139 -11.78 -5.89 8.39
C ILE A 139 -10.88 -5.13 7.42
N SER A 140 -10.67 -3.82 7.61
CA SER A 140 -9.77 -3.05 6.76
C SER A 140 -8.30 -3.47 6.90
N LEU A 141 -7.85 -3.75 8.12
CA LEU A 141 -6.50 -4.26 8.36
C LEU A 141 -6.35 -5.65 7.75
N LEU A 142 -7.30 -6.56 7.99
CA LEU A 142 -7.27 -7.90 7.43
C LEU A 142 -7.24 -7.87 5.90
N ALA A 143 -8.06 -7.03 5.26
CA ALA A 143 -8.07 -6.87 3.81
C ALA A 143 -6.70 -6.41 3.26
N ALA A 144 -6.08 -5.43 3.92
CA ALA A 144 -4.76 -4.93 3.52
C ALA A 144 -3.63 -5.94 3.79
N LEU A 145 -3.69 -6.68 4.90
CA LEU A 145 -2.72 -7.74 5.20
C LEU A 145 -2.86 -8.92 4.24
N LEU A 146 -4.08 -9.34 3.93
CA LEU A 146 -4.32 -10.34 2.91
C LEU A 146 -3.79 -9.87 1.56
N PHE A 147 -4.07 -8.62 1.17
CA PHE A 147 -3.56 -8.05 -0.08
C PHE A 147 -2.03 -8.02 -0.12
N VAL A 148 -1.36 -7.53 0.93
CA VAL A 148 0.10 -7.33 0.91
C VAL A 148 0.86 -8.65 0.83
N VAL A 149 0.35 -9.74 1.43
CA VAL A 149 1.02 -11.06 1.45
C VAL A 149 0.46 -12.05 0.44
N HIS A 150 -0.56 -11.68 -0.35
CA HIS A 150 -1.23 -12.64 -1.23
C HIS A 150 -0.23 -13.18 -2.29
N PRO A 151 -0.13 -14.51 -2.49
CA PRO A 151 0.82 -15.10 -3.45
C PRO A 151 0.69 -14.57 -4.88
N ILE A 152 -0.52 -14.18 -5.30
CA ILE A 152 -0.77 -13.54 -6.61
C ILE A 152 0.05 -12.26 -6.83
N GLN A 153 0.40 -11.56 -5.75
CA GLN A 153 1.18 -10.33 -5.82
C GLN A 153 2.68 -10.59 -6.01
N SER A 154 3.14 -11.83 -5.81
CA SER A 154 4.57 -12.16 -5.95
C SER A 154 5.09 -11.73 -7.31
N GLN A 155 4.37 -12.05 -8.39
CA GLN A 155 4.76 -11.62 -9.72
C GLN A 155 4.77 -10.09 -9.87
N ALA A 156 3.78 -9.38 -9.31
CA ALA A 156 3.71 -7.92 -9.41
C ALA A 156 4.84 -7.18 -8.67
N VAL A 157 5.38 -7.80 -7.62
CA VAL A 157 6.41 -7.21 -6.75
C VAL A 157 7.81 -7.63 -7.16
N THR A 158 8.05 -8.94 -7.35
CA THR A 158 9.40 -9.49 -7.54
C THR A 158 9.88 -9.44 -8.98
N TYR A 159 8.98 -9.52 -9.97
CA TYR A 159 9.35 -9.33 -11.36
C TYR A 159 9.39 -7.84 -11.67
N LEU A 160 10.58 -7.29 -11.89
CA LEU A 160 10.82 -5.85 -11.83
C LEU A 160 9.97 -5.05 -12.83
N THR A 161 9.79 -5.55 -14.06
CA THR A 161 8.95 -4.93 -15.11
C THR A 161 7.46 -4.93 -14.76
N GLN A 162 7.00 -5.83 -13.89
CA GLN A 162 5.62 -5.81 -13.37
C GLN A 162 5.37 -4.71 -12.35
N ARG A 163 6.37 -3.86 -12.08
CA ARG A 163 6.16 -2.51 -11.54
C ARG A 163 5.02 -1.76 -12.24
N THR A 164 4.85 -1.99 -13.54
CA THR A 164 3.71 -1.48 -14.33
C THR A 164 2.37 -1.79 -13.67
N ALA A 165 2.13 -3.05 -13.30
CA ALA A 165 0.91 -3.50 -12.64
C ALA A 165 0.77 -2.91 -11.22
N SER A 166 1.87 -2.89 -10.46
CA SER A 166 1.89 -2.34 -9.09
C SER A 166 1.59 -0.83 -9.07
N LEU A 167 2.16 -0.05 -9.98
CA LEU A 167 1.87 1.38 -10.14
C LEU A 167 0.42 1.60 -10.58
N ALA A 168 -0.08 0.81 -11.54
CA ALA A 168 -1.47 0.89 -11.98
C ALA A 168 -2.44 0.62 -10.83
N ALA A 169 -2.19 -0.41 -10.02
CA ALA A 169 -2.98 -0.72 -8.83
C ALA A 169 -2.97 0.44 -7.82
N LEU A 170 -1.79 0.97 -7.48
CA LEU A 170 -1.65 2.11 -6.56
C LEU A 170 -2.47 3.31 -7.04
N PHE A 171 -2.29 3.74 -8.29
CA PHE A 171 -2.98 4.94 -8.80
C PHE A 171 -4.48 4.71 -8.97
N TYR A 172 -4.91 3.51 -9.38
CA TYR A 172 -6.32 3.20 -9.52
C TYR A 172 -7.04 3.22 -8.17
N ILE A 173 -6.49 2.53 -7.16
CA ILE A 173 -7.06 2.53 -5.81
C ILE A 173 -7.06 3.95 -5.21
N SER A 174 -5.98 4.71 -5.44
CA SER A 174 -5.89 6.11 -5.00
C SER A 174 -6.95 6.98 -5.66
N SER A 175 -7.19 6.83 -6.95
CA SER A 175 -8.24 7.55 -7.69
C SER A 175 -9.62 7.26 -7.09
N VAL A 176 -9.95 5.99 -6.87
CA VAL A 176 -11.23 5.58 -6.26
C VAL A 176 -11.39 6.15 -4.85
N TYR A 177 -10.34 6.08 -4.03
CA TYR A 177 -10.34 6.65 -2.69
C TYR A 177 -10.53 8.18 -2.68
N LEU A 178 -9.84 8.91 -3.57
CA LEU A 178 -9.97 10.36 -3.68
C LEU A 178 -11.36 10.75 -4.17
N TYR A 179 -11.90 10.04 -5.16
CA TYR A 179 -13.28 10.23 -5.61
C TYR A 179 -14.28 10.01 -4.47
N GLY A 180 -14.16 8.89 -3.75
CA GLY A 180 -15.00 8.59 -2.60
C GLY A 180 -14.89 9.65 -1.50
N SER A 181 -13.69 10.19 -1.28
CA SER A 181 -13.46 11.25 -0.27
C SER A 181 -14.22 12.53 -0.65
N ALA A 182 -14.13 12.94 -1.93
CA ALA A 182 -14.82 14.11 -2.45
C ALA A 182 -16.35 13.96 -2.41
N ARG A 183 -16.87 12.74 -2.65
CA ARG A 183 -18.33 12.47 -2.54
C ARG A 183 -18.81 12.52 -1.10
N LEU A 184 -18.05 11.98 -0.16
CA LEU A 184 -18.41 12.01 1.26
C LEU A 184 -18.35 13.42 1.83
N SER A 185 -17.39 14.25 1.41
CA SER A 185 -17.30 15.64 1.90
C SER A 185 -18.52 16.48 1.52
N GLN A 186 -19.13 16.21 0.36
CA GLN A 186 -20.35 16.88 -0.11
C GLN A 186 -21.60 16.51 0.68
N LEU A 187 -21.60 15.39 1.40
CA LEU A 187 -22.73 14.95 2.24
C LEU A 187 -22.65 15.51 3.67
N SER A 188 -21.51 16.05 4.05
CA SER A 188 -21.23 16.57 5.40
C SER A 188 -21.25 18.10 5.50
N GLY A 189 -21.37 18.81 4.37
CA GLY A 189 -21.60 20.26 4.30
C GLY A 189 -23.04 20.55 3.96
#